data_AF-A0A836FQZ8-F1
#
_entry.id   AF-A0A836FQZ8-F1
#
_cell.length_a   1.000
_cell.length_b   1.000
_cell.length_c   1.000
_cell.angle_alpha   90.00
_cell.angle_beta   90.00
_cell.angle_gamma   90.00
#
_symmetry.space_group_name_H-M   'P 1'
#
loop_
_entity.id
_entity.type
_entity.pdbx_description
1 polymer ?
#
loop_
_entity_poly.entity_id
_entity_poly.type
_entity_poly.pdbx_seq_one_letter_code
_entity_poly.pdbx_strand_id
1 'polypeptide(L)'
;MSEIMEQRSAIKFCVRNGISAAETLRMCQKAYGDGALSQARVFAWHRMFKEGRESVQDEPRAGRPSTSTDVIHVQKIQDLVLANRRLTVRDLTDLVGISEGSVKPSESPYNTPVWIVPKRTDSNGNKRWRMVLDFRSLNELSGADSIDEALSIKKEITALLQDGKFELRK
;
A
#
# COMPACT_ATOMS: atom_id res chain seq x y z
N MET A 1 21.58 -9.13 -25.70
CA MET A 1 21.04 -7.85 -26.19
C MET A 1 19.73 -8.19 -26.90
N SER A 2 18.60 -7.55 -26.61
CA SER A 2 17.34 -7.86 -27.30
C SER A 2 17.39 -7.33 -28.74
N GLU A 3 16.68 -7.99 -29.65
CA GLU A 3 16.58 -7.59 -31.07
C GLU A 3 16.13 -6.13 -31.24
N ILE A 4 15.26 -5.64 -30.34
CA ILE A 4 14.85 -4.24 -30.28
C ILE A 4 16.02 -3.30 -29.93
N MET A 5 16.88 -3.67 -28.98
CA MET A 5 18.05 -2.85 -28.61
C MET A 5 19.09 -2.81 -29.72
N GLU A 6 19.25 -3.91 -30.48
CA GLU A 6 20.11 -3.96 -31.65
C GLU A 6 19.62 -2.97 -32.73
N GLN A 7 18.33 -3.02 -33.07
CA GLN A 7 17.75 -2.10 -34.05
C GLN A 7 17.84 -0.63 -33.60
N ARG A 8 17.66 -0.33 -32.31
CA ARG A 8 17.88 1.02 -31.76
C ARG A 8 19.34 1.46 -31.90
N SER A 9 20.29 0.55 -31.72
CA SER A 9 21.72 0.83 -31.91
C SER A 9 22.04 1.12 -33.38
N ALA A 10 21.44 0.37 -34.32
CA ALA A 10 21.55 0.64 -35.75
C ALA A 10 20.97 2.01 -36.13
N ILE A 11 19.83 2.41 -35.56
CA ILE A 11 19.26 3.75 -35.76
C ILE A 11 20.21 4.83 -35.23
N LYS A 12 20.79 4.65 -34.04
CA LYS A 12 21.79 5.58 -33.47
C LYS A 12 23.00 5.72 -34.38
N PHE A 13 23.48 4.62 -34.94
CA PHE A 13 24.56 4.61 -35.92
C PHE A 13 24.19 5.42 -37.17
N CYS A 14 22.99 5.23 -37.73
CA CYS A 14 22.52 5.99 -38.89
C CYS A 14 22.47 7.50 -38.64
N VAL A 15 21.99 7.92 -37.45
CA VAL A 15 21.97 9.34 -37.06
C VAL A 15 23.38 9.92 -37.00
N ARG A 16 24.36 9.21 -36.40
CA ARG A 16 25.76 9.64 -36.34
C ARG A 16 26.42 9.79 -37.71
N ASN A 17 25.94 9.04 -38.71
CA ASN A 17 26.40 9.13 -40.09
C ASN A 17 25.62 10.16 -40.92
N GLY A 18 24.72 10.94 -40.31
CA GLY A 18 23.93 11.96 -41.02
C GLY A 18 22.85 11.36 -41.94
N ILE A 19 22.51 10.09 -41.78
CA ILE A 19 21.48 9.43 -42.58
C ILE A 19 20.10 9.92 -42.15
N SER A 20 19.25 10.25 -43.13
CA SER A 20 17.88 10.72 -42.88
C SER A 20 17.01 9.65 -42.22
N ALA A 21 15.94 10.06 -41.53
CA ALA A 21 15.01 9.13 -40.90
C ALA A 21 14.34 8.18 -41.90
N ALA A 22 14.00 8.69 -43.10
CA ALA A 22 13.39 7.91 -44.17
C ALA A 22 14.34 6.82 -44.70
N GLU A 23 15.62 7.16 -44.89
CA GLU A 23 16.61 6.18 -45.34
C GLU A 23 16.94 5.17 -44.23
N THR A 24 17.01 5.64 -42.98
CA THR A 24 17.16 4.75 -41.82
C THR A 24 16.04 3.71 -41.75
N LEU A 25 14.79 4.10 -41.99
CA LEU A 25 13.66 3.17 -42.05
C LEU A 25 13.86 2.10 -43.13
N ARG A 26 14.25 2.49 -44.34
CA ARG A 26 14.51 1.56 -45.44
C ARG A 26 15.63 0.57 -45.09
N MET A 27 16.71 1.06 -44.47
CA MET A 27 17.81 0.22 -44.00
C MET A 27 17.34 -0.78 -42.94
N CYS A 28 16.54 -0.33 -41.96
CA CYS A 28 15.98 -1.21 -40.94
C CYS A 28 15.05 -2.27 -41.56
N GLN A 29 14.15 -1.88 -42.46
CA GLN A 29 13.25 -2.83 -43.16
C GLN A 29 14.03 -3.86 -43.98
N LYS A 30 15.10 -3.44 -44.65
CA LYS A 30 15.95 -4.33 -45.44
C LYS A 30 16.74 -5.31 -44.57
N ALA A 31 17.26 -4.85 -43.43
CA ALA A 31 18.09 -5.67 -42.54
C ALA A 31 17.28 -6.64 -41.68
N TYR A 32 16.11 -6.21 -41.19
CA TYR A 32 15.33 -6.93 -40.17
C TYR A 32 14.01 -7.51 -40.70
N GLY A 33 13.59 -7.18 -41.93
CA GLY A 33 12.37 -7.71 -42.55
C GLY A 33 11.13 -7.51 -41.68
N ASP A 34 10.38 -8.59 -41.44
CA ASP A 34 9.17 -8.60 -40.61
C ASP A 34 9.45 -8.29 -39.12
N GLY A 35 10.70 -8.48 -38.67
CA GLY A 35 11.14 -8.13 -37.32
C GLY A 35 11.46 -6.64 -37.15
N ALA A 36 11.40 -5.84 -38.22
CA ALA A 36 11.78 -4.43 -38.18
C ALA A 36 10.84 -3.61 -37.27
N LEU A 37 11.42 -2.65 -36.54
CA LEU A 37 10.68 -1.65 -35.80
C LEU A 37 9.71 -0.90 -36.73
N SER A 38 8.50 -0.66 -36.23
CA SER A 38 7.51 0.13 -36.96
C SER A 38 8.04 1.52 -37.30
N GLN A 39 7.55 2.10 -38.39
CA GLN A 39 7.91 3.46 -38.82
C GLN A 39 7.85 4.47 -37.68
N ALA A 40 6.78 4.45 -36.87
CA ALA A 40 6.63 5.36 -35.73
C ALA A 40 7.78 5.22 -34.71
N ARG A 41 8.21 3.98 -34.41
CA ARG A 41 9.32 3.73 -33.49
C ARG A 41 10.66 4.16 -34.08
N VAL A 42 10.91 3.86 -35.35
CA VAL A 42 12.16 4.29 -36.03
C VAL A 42 12.28 5.81 -36.00
N PHE A 43 11.22 6.53 -36.35
CA PHE A 43 11.22 8.00 -36.37
C PHE A 43 11.35 8.60 -34.96
N ALA A 44 10.67 8.02 -33.97
CA ALA A 44 10.79 8.48 -32.58
C ALA A 44 12.24 8.32 -32.07
N TRP A 45 12.87 7.16 -32.29
CA TRP A 45 14.26 6.92 -31.89
C TRP A 45 15.25 7.78 -32.67
N HIS A 46 15.06 7.93 -33.98
CA HIS A 46 15.89 8.81 -34.82
C HIS A 46 15.85 10.26 -34.30
N ARG A 47 14.65 10.78 -33.99
CA ARG A 47 14.49 12.11 -33.40
C ARG A 47 15.20 12.23 -32.04
N MET A 48 14.99 11.28 -31.13
CA MET A 48 15.62 11.30 -29.81
C MET A 48 17.16 11.29 -29.90
N PHE A 49 17.73 10.48 -30.79
CA PHE A 49 19.18 10.47 -31.00
C PHE A 49 19.69 11.76 -31.65
N LYS A 50 18.90 12.37 -32.56
CA LYS A 50 19.22 13.67 -33.15
C LYS A 50 19.18 14.80 -32.11
N GLU A 51 18.31 14.70 -31.12
CA GLU A 51 18.19 15.61 -29.97
C GLU A 51 19.25 15.37 -28.88
N GLY A 52 20.17 14.42 -29.08
CA GLY A 52 21.32 14.21 -28.19
C GLY A 52 21.15 13.09 -27.17
N ARG A 53 20.08 12.29 -27.21
CA ARG A 53 19.98 11.08 -26.39
C ARG A 53 21.11 10.11 -26.75
N GLU A 54 21.74 9.49 -25.75
CA GLU A 54 22.77 8.47 -26.00
C GLU A 54 22.35 7.04 -25.63
N SER A 55 21.47 6.88 -24.66
CA SER A 55 21.02 5.56 -24.21
C SER A 55 20.09 4.89 -25.23
N VAL A 56 20.34 3.61 -25.50
CA VAL A 56 19.46 2.73 -26.31
C VAL A 56 18.41 2.00 -25.45
N GLN A 57 18.56 2.06 -24.12
CA GLN A 57 17.61 1.46 -23.20
C GLN A 57 16.39 2.35 -23.03
N ASP A 58 15.25 1.75 -22.70
CA ASP A 58 14.09 2.52 -22.28
C ASP A 58 14.39 3.22 -20.96
N GLU A 59 13.90 4.45 -20.81
CA GLU A 59 14.01 5.16 -19.54
C GLU A 59 13.14 4.44 -18.49
N PRO A 60 13.48 4.56 -17.19
CA PRO A 60 12.61 4.10 -16.12
C PRO A 60 11.22 4.68 -16.35
N ARG A 61 10.24 3.81 -16.62
CA ARG A 61 8.85 4.25 -16.75
C ARG A 61 8.42 4.67 -15.36
N ALA A 62 8.19 5.97 -15.17
CA ALA A 62 7.41 6.42 -14.03
C ALA A 62 6.05 5.70 -14.13
N GLY A 63 5.84 4.74 -13.24
CA GLY A 63 4.56 4.05 -13.13
C GLY A 63 3.47 5.07 -12.80
N ARG A 64 2.21 4.63 -12.87
CA ARG A 64 1.12 5.45 -12.31
C ARG A 64 1.43 5.65 -10.82
N PRO A 65 1.52 6.89 -10.31
CA PRO A 65 1.60 7.09 -8.86
C PRO A 65 0.35 6.47 -8.24
N SER A 66 0.54 5.44 -7.42
CA SER A 66 -0.55 4.78 -6.73
C SER A 66 -0.86 5.58 -5.47
N THR A 67 -1.61 6.67 -5.63
CA THR A 67 -2.02 7.55 -4.52
C THR A 67 -2.79 6.78 -3.42
N SER A 68 -3.32 5.60 -3.73
CA SER A 68 -4.05 4.73 -2.80
C SER A 68 -3.17 3.99 -1.78
N THR A 69 -1.87 3.87 -2.01
CA THR A 69 -0.96 3.05 -1.18
C THR A 69 0.21 3.85 -0.61
N ASP A 70 0.19 5.18 -0.76
CA ASP A 70 1.20 6.03 -0.15
C ASP A 70 1.15 5.87 1.38
N VAL A 71 2.32 5.71 1.99
CA VAL A 71 2.49 5.53 3.45
C VAL A 71 1.76 6.62 4.24
N ILE A 72 1.67 7.83 3.68
CA ILE A 72 0.96 8.99 4.25
C ILE A 72 -0.54 8.72 4.37
N HIS A 73 -1.19 8.21 3.32
CA HIS A 73 -2.62 7.91 3.34
C HIS A 73 -2.91 6.72 4.25
N VAL A 74 -2.03 5.71 4.26
CA VAL A 74 -2.15 4.56 5.17
C VAL A 74 -2.13 5.01 6.63
N GLN A 75 -1.15 5.84 7.03
CA GLN A 75 -1.05 6.35 8.39
C GLN A 75 -2.28 7.20 8.76
N LYS A 76 -2.71 8.09 7.88
CA LYS A 76 -3.87 8.95 8.12
C LYS A 76 -5.16 8.14 8.32
N ILE A 77 -5.37 7.06 7.55
CA ILE A 77 -6.52 6.16 7.75
C ILE A 77 -6.40 5.43 9.09
N GLN A 78 -5.21 4.93 9.44
CA GLN A 78 -4.98 4.28 10.73
C GLN A 78 -5.32 5.21 11.90
N ASP A 79 -4.84 6.45 11.86
CA ASP A 79 -5.08 7.45 12.89
C ASP A 79 -6.58 7.77 13.00
N LEU A 80 -7.29 7.93 11.88
CA LEU A 80 -8.74 8.18 11.85
C LEU A 80 -9.55 7.01 12.41
N VAL A 81 -9.19 5.77 12.06
CA VAL A 81 -9.87 4.56 12.56
C VAL A 81 -9.59 4.36 14.05
N LEU A 82 -8.37 4.65 14.52
CA LEU A 82 -8.01 4.59 15.93
C LEU A 82 -8.75 5.66 16.74
N ALA A 83 -8.90 6.87 16.20
CA ALA A 83 -9.65 7.96 16.83
C ALA A 83 -11.16 7.70 16.85
N ASN A 84 -11.73 7.15 15.76
CA ASN A 84 -13.16 6.85 15.67
C ASN A 84 -13.44 5.61 14.81
N ARG A 85 -13.67 4.47 15.47
CA ARG A 85 -13.98 3.19 14.81
C ARG A 85 -15.38 3.11 14.18
N ARG A 86 -16.23 4.13 14.35
CA ARG A 86 -17.57 4.17 13.73
C ARG A 86 -17.57 4.79 12.33
N LEU A 87 -16.43 5.32 11.88
CA LEU A 87 -16.27 5.86 10.53
C LEU A 87 -16.49 4.76 9.50
N THR A 88 -17.34 5.03 8.52
CA THR A 88 -17.55 4.14 7.38
C THR A 88 -16.39 4.26 6.39
N VAL A 89 -16.29 3.29 5.47
CA VAL A 89 -15.33 3.35 4.35
C VAL A 89 -15.48 4.66 3.58
N ARG A 90 -16.73 5.10 3.36
CA ARG A 90 -17.04 6.36 2.68
C ARG A 90 -16.56 7.59 3.47
N ASP A 91 -16.77 7.62 4.78
CA ASP A 91 -16.28 8.73 5.61
C ASP A 91 -14.75 8.82 5.56
N LEU A 92 -14.06 7.67 5.63
CA LEU A 92 -12.61 7.62 5.56
C LEU A 92 -12.09 8.09 4.20
N THR A 93 -12.73 7.68 3.11
CA THR A 93 -12.32 8.07 1.75
C THR A 93 -12.54 9.55 1.51
N ASP A 94 -13.64 10.11 2.01
CA ASP A 94 -13.95 11.55 1.92
C ASP A 94 -12.96 12.40 2.75
N LEU A 95 -12.59 11.94 3.95
CA LEU A 95 -11.62 12.64 4.82
C LEU A 95 -10.17 12.58 4.33
N VAL A 96 -9.81 11.50 3.64
CA VAL A 96 -8.45 11.24 3.16
C VAL A 96 -8.27 11.70 1.70
N GLY A 97 -9.35 11.82 0.93
CA GLY A 97 -9.32 12.26 -0.47
C GLY A 97 -8.88 11.16 -1.44
N ILE A 98 -9.23 9.90 -1.13
CA ILE A 98 -8.90 8.72 -1.94
C ILE A 98 -10.17 8.05 -2.45
N SER A 99 -10.07 7.25 -3.52
CA SER A 99 -11.25 6.57 -4.07
C SER A 99 -11.76 5.48 -3.12
N GLU A 100 -13.08 5.26 -3.08
CA GLU A 100 -13.69 4.20 -2.26
C GLU A 100 -13.09 2.81 -2.55
N GLY A 101 -12.75 2.51 -3.80
CA GLY A 101 -12.10 1.24 -4.17
C GLY A 101 -10.69 1.03 -3.60
N SER A 102 -10.10 2.06 -2.98
CA SER A 102 -8.78 1.99 -2.34
C SER A 102 -8.85 1.53 -0.88
N VAL A 103 -10.02 1.62 -0.24
CA VAL A 103 -10.22 1.28 1.17
C VAL A 103 -11.20 0.13 1.28
N LYS A 104 -10.83 -0.91 2.04
CA LYS A 104 -11.72 -2.04 2.33
C LYS A 104 -11.77 -2.30 3.84
N PRO A 105 -12.90 -2.79 4.36
CA PRO A 105 -12.96 -3.26 5.74
C PRO A 105 -11.87 -4.30 5.98
N SER A 106 -11.22 -4.21 7.14
CA SER A 106 -10.25 -5.22 7.54
C SER A 106 -10.97 -6.53 7.87
N GLU A 107 -10.64 -7.59 7.15
CA GLU A 107 -11.09 -8.95 7.42
C GLU A 107 -10.21 -9.65 8.47
N SER A 108 -9.24 -8.94 9.04
CA SER A 108 -8.28 -9.52 9.99
C SER A 108 -8.96 -9.91 11.31
N PRO A 109 -8.81 -11.17 11.76
CA PRO A 109 -9.31 -11.60 13.07
C PRO A 109 -8.64 -10.88 14.25
N TYR A 110 -7.53 -10.17 14.02
CA TYR A 110 -6.78 -9.41 15.02
C TYR A 110 -7.26 -7.95 15.19
N ASN A 111 -8.27 -7.51 14.44
CA ASN A 111 -8.79 -6.14 14.52
C ASN A 111 -9.95 -5.95 15.51
N THR A 112 -10.42 -7.02 16.16
CA THR A 112 -11.47 -6.94 17.18
C THR A 112 -10.85 -7.10 18.57
N PRO A 113 -10.64 -6.02 19.35
CA PRO A 113 -10.00 -6.11 20.66
C PRO A 113 -10.91 -6.74 21.72
N VAL A 114 -12.13 -7.19 21.37
CA VAL A 114 -13.12 -7.71 22.31
C VAL A 114 -13.43 -9.18 22.00
N TRP A 115 -13.25 -10.03 23.00
CA TRP A 115 -13.52 -11.47 22.97
C TRP A 115 -14.61 -11.80 24.00
N ILE A 116 -15.62 -12.56 23.61
CA ILE A 116 -16.66 -13.03 24.54
C ILE A 116 -16.38 -14.51 24.88
N VAL A 117 -16.07 -14.76 26.14
CA VAL A 117 -15.73 -16.10 26.66
C VAL A 117 -16.89 -16.66 27.47
N PRO A 118 -17.43 -17.84 27.12
CA PRO A 118 -18.46 -18.50 27.93
C PRO A 118 -17.92 -18.85 29.32
N LYS A 119 -18.72 -18.63 30.36
CA LYS A 119 -18.45 -19.02 31.74
C LYS A 119 -19.35 -20.18 32.15
N ARG A 120 -18.91 -20.90 33.19
CA ARG A 120 -19.76 -21.91 33.84
C ARG A 120 -21.07 -21.24 34.26
N THR A 121 -22.15 -21.99 34.07
CA THR A 121 -23.51 -21.60 34.39
C THR A 121 -23.63 -21.25 35.87
N ASP A 122 -24.36 -20.19 36.21
CA ASP A 122 -24.59 -19.84 37.61
C ASP A 122 -25.40 -20.92 38.33
N SER A 123 -25.45 -20.87 39.66
CA SER A 123 -26.24 -21.76 40.52
C SER A 123 -27.73 -21.83 40.13
N ASN A 124 -28.24 -20.81 39.42
CA ASN A 124 -29.61 -20.71 38.92
C ASN A 124 -29.77 -21.20 37.45
N GLY A 125 -28.74 -21.82 36.86
CA GLY A 125 -28.83 -22.39 35.51
C GLY A 125 -28.70 -21.39 34.35
N ASN A 126 -28.41 -20.12 34.61
CA ASN A 126 -28.24 -19.10 33.59
C ASN A 126 -26.83 -19.11 32.99
N LYS A 127 -26.74 -19.13 31.65
CA LYS A 127 -25.46 -19.02 30.94
C LYS A 127 -24.84 -17.66 31.18
N ARG A 128 -23.57 -17.66 31.61
CA ARG A 128 -22.79 -16.44 31.77
C ARG A 128 -21.74 -16.30 30.68
N TRP A 129 -21.45 -15.05 30.35
CA TRP A 129 -20.43 -14.69 29.39
C TRP A 129 -19.51 -13.65 30.01
N ARG A 130 -18.22 -13.72 29.70
CA ARG A 130 -17.23 -12.72 30.08
C ARG A 130 -16.75 -12.01 28.83
N MET A 131 -16.84 -10.69 28.83
CA MET A 131 -16.19 -9.87 27.82
C MET A 131 -14.72 -9.68 28.24
N VAL A 132 -13.79 -10.01 27.34
CA VAL A 132 -12.34 -9.93 27.51
C VAL A 132 -11.82 -8.94 26.48
N LEU A 133 -11.01 -7.99 26.91
CA LEU A 133 -10.31 -7.09 26.01
C LEU A 133 -8.88 -7.64 25.80
N ASP A 134 -8.44 -7.79 24.55
CA ASP A 134 -7.09 -8.27 24.23
C ASP A 134 -6.11 -7.09 24.21
N PHE A 135 -5.28 -7.00 25.26
CA PHE A 135 -4.33 -5.92 25.48
C PHE A 135 -2.93 -6.22 24.97
N ARG A 136 -2.69 -7.30 24.21
CA ARG A 136 -1.34 -7.66 23.74
C ARG A 136 -0.64 -6.51 23.01
N SER A 137 -1.35 -5.79 22.15
CA SER A 137 -0.82 -4.61 21.46
C SER A 137 -0.55 -3.40 22.38
N LEU A 138 -1.25 -3.30 23.52
CA LEU A 138 -1.03 -2.24 24.53
C LEU A 138 0.17 -2.58 25.44
N ASN A 139 0.39 -3.86 25.69
CA ASN A 139 1.51 -4.37 26.48
C ASN A 139 2.86 -4.23 25.75
N GLU A 140 2.85 -4.25 24.41
CA GLU A 140 4.06 -4.03 23.60
C GLU A 140 4.49 -2.55 23.56
N LEU A 141 3.58 -1.61 23.82
CA LEU A 141 3.83 -0.17 23.83
C LEU A 141 4.25 0.39 25.20
N SER A 142 4.07 -0.37 26.28
CA SER A 142 4.37 0.07 27.65
C SER A 142 5.78 -0.38 28.09
N GLY A 143 6.79 0.31 27.58
CA GLY A 143 8.13 0.29 28.16
C GLY A 143 8.20 1.13 29.44
N ALA A 144 8.26 0.46 30.58
CA ALA A 144 8.85 0.85 31.88
C ALA A 144 8.39 2.11 32.68
N ASP A 145 7.95 3.23 32.11
CA ASP A 145 7.99 4.52 32.88
C ASP A 145 6.66 5.19 33.25
N SER A 146 5.53 4.47 33.25
CA SER A 146 4.27 5.01 33.79
C SER A 146 3.50 3.98 34.63
N ILE A 147 4.22 3.24 35.46
CA ILE A 147 3.61 2.26 36.40
C ILE A 147 2.49 2.91 37.21
N ASP A 148 2.64 4.17 37.64
CA ASP A 148 1.62 4.89 38.41
C ASP A 148 0.38 5.28 37.58
N GLU A 149 0.56 5.66 36.31
CA GLU A 149 -0.55 6.05 35.43
C GLU A 149 -1.33 4.81 34.95
N ALA A 150 -0.61 3.74 34.60
CA ALA A 150 -1.19 2.44 34.30
C ALA A 150 -1.85 1.81 35.54
N LEU A 151 -1.28 1.97 36.76
CA LEU A 151 -1.95 1.54 38.00
C LEU A 151 -3.20 2.37 38.29
N SER A 152 -3.16 3.68 38.00
CA SER A 152 -4.28 4.59 38.22
C SER A 152 -5.47 4.23 37.31
N ILE A 153 -5.20 4.06 36.01
CA ILE A 153 -6.18 3.59 35.03
C ILE A 153 -6.67 2.19 35.39
N LYS A 154 -5.76 1.30 35.81
CA LYS A 154 -6.14 -0.05 36.26
C LYS A 154 -7.01 0.01 37.53
N LYS A 155 -6.76 0.92 38.47
CA LYS A 155 -7.56 1.14 39.68
C LYS A 155 -8.94 1.71 39.35
N GLU A 156 -9.04 2.70 38.47
CA GLU A 156 -10.32 3.27 38.02
C GLU A 156 -11.16 2.24 37.27
N ILE A 157 -10.55 1.48 36.35
CA ILE A 157 -11.22 0.38 35.67
C ILE A 157 -11.65 -0.65 36.70
N THR A 158 -10.79 -1.09 37.62
CA THR A 158 -11.14 -2.08 38.66
C THR A 158 -12.24 -1.60 39.60
N ALA A 159 -12.30 -0.31 39.94
CA ALA A 159 -13.38 0.29 40.71
C ALA A 159 -14.72 0.30 39.93
N LEU A 160 -14.69 0.55 38.62
CA LEU A 160 -15.85 0.37 37.74
C LEU A 160 -16.28 -1.10 37.60
N LEU A 161 -15.38 -2.06 37.87
CA LEU A 161 -15.70 -3.49 37.87
C LEU A 161 -16.24 -4.01 39.22
N GLN A 162 -16.20 -3.23 40.31
CA GLN A 162 -16.65 -3.63 41.65
C GLN A 162 -18.17 -3.87 41.76
N ASP A 163 -18.96 -3.51 40.75
CA ASP A 163 -20.36 -3.95 40.55
C ASP A 163 -20.49 -5.46 40.19
N GLY A 164 -19.40 -6.23 40.33
CA GLY A 164 -19.41 -7.69 40.25
C GLY A 164 -19.55 -8.27 38.84
N LYS A 165 -19.41 -7.46 37.79
CA LYS A 165 -19.62 -7.90 36.39
C LYS A 165 -18.35 -8.21 35.60
N PHE A 166 -17.17 -7.81 36.07
CA PHE A 166 -15.95 -7.94 35.29
C PHE A 166 -14.74 -8.24 36.18
N GLU A 167 -13.78 -9.01 35.66
CA GLU A 167 -12.51 -9.30 36.33
C GLU A 167 -11.36 -9.11 35.33
N LEU A 168 -10.33 -8.40 35.76
CA LEU A 168 -9.06 -8.32 35.05
C LEU A 168 -8.24 -9.57 35.36
N ARG A 169 -7.79 -10.29 34.31
CA ARG A 169 -6.73 -11.29 34.48
C ARG A 169 -5.38 -10.60 34.26
N LYS A 170 -4.44 -10.86 35.18
CA LYS A 170 -3.00 -10.68 34.93
C LYS A 170 -2.54 -11.67 33.87
#